data_AF-A0A1S1QPP8-F1
#
_entry.id   AF-A0A1S1QPP8-F1
#
_cell.length_a   1.000
_cell.length_b   1.000
_cell.length_c   1.000
_cell.angle_alpha   90.00
_cell.angle_beta   90.00
_cell.angle_gamma   90.00
#
_symmetry.space_group_name_H-M   'P 1'
#
loop_
_entity.id
_entity.type
_entity.pdbx_description
1 polymer ?
#
loop_
_entity_poly.entity_id
_entity_poly.type
_entity_poly.pdbx_seq_one_letter_code
_entity_poly.pdbx_strand_id
1 'polypeptide(L)'
;MSAHSPVATVTVAPGTTAAELAAQVATLPEGAMLVGIFGDTTIILVYGPADDVASDRDVLAAVVAALVPDTWNGWTGAPTSPAIHRPAM
;
A
#
# COMPACT_ATOMS: atom_id res chain seq x y z
N MET A 1 14.75 -0.51 -16.38
CA MET A 1 13.56 -0.18 -15.55
C MET A 1 13.49 -1.29 -14.51
N SER A 2 13.96 -1.02 -13.28
CA SER A 2 13.92 -2.03 -12.23
C SER A 2 12.45 -2.29 -11.89
N ALA A 3 11.99 -3.51 -12.12
CA ALA A 3 10.69 -3.95 -11.66
C ALA A 3 10.77 -4.00 -10.13
N HIS A 4 10.18 -3.03 -9.45
CA HIS A 4 9.97 -3.12 -8.02
C HIS A 4 9.04 -4.31 -7.79
N SER A 5 9.52 -5.34 -7.09
CA SER A 5 8.72 -6.51 -6.76
C SER A 5 7.47 -6.07 -5.97
N PRO A 6 6.27 -6.56 -6.34
CA PRO A 6 5.03 -6.05 -5.79
C PRO A 6 4.90 -6.34 -4.29
N VAL A 7 4.60 -5.29 -3.52
CA VAL A 7 4.27 -5.35 -2.09
C VAL A 7 2.77 -5.58 -1.94
N ALA A 8 2.39 -6.51 -1.07
CA ALA A 8 0.99 -6.85 -0.78
C ALA A 8 0.62 -6.52 0.67
N THR A 9 -0.67 -6.34 0.94
CA THR A 9 -1.18 -6.04 2.28
C THR A 9 -2.31 -6.97 2.69
N VAL A 10 -2.35 -7.27 3.99
CA VAL A 10 -3.49 -7.93 4.65
C VAL A 10 -3.99 -7.00 5.73
N THR A 11 -5.29 -6.71 5.72
CA THR A 11 -5.94 -5.80 6.67
C THR A 11 -6.80 -6.59 7.65
N VAL A 12 -6.58 -6.34 8.93
CA VAL A 12 -7.33 -6.92 10.05
C VAL A 12 -7.96 -5.78 10.84
N ALA A 13 -9.28 -5.67 10.78
CA ALA A 13 -10.05 -4.69 11.53
C ALA A 13 -10.89 -5.38 12.62
N PRO A 14 -11.40 -4.65 13.63
CA PRO A 14 -12.35 -5.20 14.57
C PRO A 14 -13.58 -5.73 13.83
N GLY A 15 -13.92 -7.00 14.03
CA GLY A 15 -15.02 -7.67 13.33
C GLY A 15 -14.62 -8.43 12.06
N THR A 16 -13.35 -8.35 11.62
CA THR A 16 -12.84 -9.22 10.54
C THR A 16 -12.97 -10.68 10.94
N THR A 17 -13.61 -11.47 10.08
CA THR A 17 -13.79 -12.91 10.27
C THR A 17 -12.56 -13.68 9.82
N ALA A 18 -12.40 -14.90 10.33
CA ALA A 18 -11.32 -15.80 9.90
C ALA A 18 -11.41 -16.13 8.40
N ALA A 19 -12.62 -16.19 7.82
CA ALA A 19 -12.81 -16.45 6.40
C ALA A 19 -12.35 -15.28 5.53
N GLU A 20 -12.67 -14.04 5.92
CA GLU A 20 -12.19 -12.83 5.23
C GLU A 20 -10.66 -12.70 5.34
N LEU A 21 -10.09 -13.01 6.50
CA LEU A 21 -8.64 -13.05 6.67
C LEU A 21 -8.00 -14.12 5.77
N ALA A 22 -8.56 -15.33 5.74
CA ALA A 22 -8.05 -16.40 4.91
C ALA A 22 -8.13 -16.06 3.41
N ALA A 23 -9.20 -15.40 2.98
CA ALA A 23 -9.34 -14.93 1.60
C ALA A 23 -8.25 -13.91 1.23
N GLN A 24 -7.94 -12.96 2.12
CA GLN A 24 -6.86 -12.00 1.90
C GLN A 24 -5.49 -12.70 1.83
N VAL A 25 -5.19 -13.58 2.79
CA VAL A 25 -3.92 -14.33 2.84
C VAL A 25 -3.74 -15.21 1.59
N ALA A 26 -4.82 -15.79 1.06
CA ALA A 26 -4.76 -16.60 -0.16
C ALA A 26 -4.39 -15.79 -1.43
N THR A 27 -4.45 -14.46 -1.39
CA THR A 27 -4.02 -13.60 -2.50
C THR A 27 -2.55 -13.18 -2.40
N LEU A 28 -1.87 -13.53 -1.31
CA LEU A 28 -0.45 -13.20 -1.14
C LEU A 28 0.42 -13.98 -2.14
N PRO A 29 1.46 -13.34 -2.70
CA PRO A 29 2.44 -14.04 -3.52
C PRO A 29 3.10 -15.20 -2.77
N GLU A 30 3.36 -16.31 -3.47
CA GLU A 30 4.13 -17.41 -2.88
C GLU A 30 5.52 -16.92 -2.46
N GLY A 31 5.92 -17.29 -1.25
CA GLY A 31 7.21 -16.87 -0.68
C GLY A 31 7.24 -15.44 -0.15
N ALA A 32 6.11 -14.72 -0.09
CA ALA A 32 6.07 -13.38 0.49
C ALA A 32 6.40 -13.43 2.00
N MET A 33 7.26 -12.53 2.46
CA MET A 33 7.65 -12.40 3.86
C MET A 33 7.01 -11.17 4.49
N LEU A 34 6.68 -11.26 5.78
CA LEU A 34 6.18 -10.13 6.55
C LEU A 34 7.31 -9.10 6.73
N VAL A 35 7.12 -7.90 6.20
CA VAL A 35 8.10 -6.80 6.26
C VAL A 35 7.71 -5.70 7.24
N GLY A 36 6.43 -5.59 7.60
CA GLY A 36 5.98 -4.58 8.56
C GLY A 36 4.55 -4.79 9.03
N ILE A 37 4.25 -4.20 10.19
CA ILE A 37 2.93 -4.18 10.80
C ILE A 37 2.62 -2.73 11.18
N PHE A 38 1.48 -2.22 10.73
CA PHE A 38 1.08 -0.82 10.92
C PHE A 38 -0.33 -0.73 11.48
N GLY A 39 -0.59 0.33 12.25
CA GLY A 39 -1.90 0.64 12.80
C GLY A 39 -2.07 0.27 14.28
N ASP A 40 -3.23 0.62 14.83
CA ASP A 40 -3.58 0.45 16.24
C ASP A 40 -4.86 -0.39 16.36
N THR A 41 -6.02 0.19 16.00
CA THR A 41 -7.31 -0.50 16.04
C THR A 41 -7.52 -1.39 14.81
N THR A 42 -7.11 -0.91 13.64
CA THR A 42 -7.01 -1.69 12.40
C THR A 42 -5.55 -1.94 12.13
N ILE A 43 -5.18 -3.21 11.95
CA ILE A 43 -3.81 -3.65 11.71
C ILE A 43 -3.63 -3.97 10.23
N ILE A 44 -2.57 -3.43 9.65
CA ILE A 44 -2.15 -3.70 8.27
C ILE A 44 -0.82 -4.45 8.33
N LEU A 45 -0.83 -5.68 7.83
CA LEU A 45 0.35 -6.50 7.66
C LEU A 45 0.85 -6.33 6.23
N VAL A 46 2.10 -5.91 6.08
CA VAL A 46 2.72 -5.68 4.78
C VAL A 46 3.65 -6.84 4.45
N TYR A 47 3.50 -7.38 3.25
CA TYR A 47 4.27 -8.50 2.73
C TYR A 47 5.08 -8.08 1.51
N GLY A 48 6.36 -8.45 1.50
CA GLY A 48 7.30 -8.18 0.42
C GLY A 48 8.00 -9.45 -0.07
N PRO A 49 8.76 -9.36 -1.17
CA PRO A 49 9.57 -10.48 -1.67
C PRO A 49 10.61 -10.93 -0.62
N ALA A 50 10.91 -12.22 -0.57
CA ALA A 50 11.91 -12.75 0.36
C ALA A 50 13.35 -12.32 0.02
N ASP A 51 13.64 -12.16 -1.27
CA ASP A 51 14.99 -11.96 -1.80
C ASP A 51 15.35 -10.48 -2.05
N ASP A 52 14.40 -9.56 -1.84
CA ASP A 52 14.60 -8.13 -2.09
C ASP A 52 14.00 -7.29 -0.97
N VAL A 53 14.67 -6.20 -0.63
CA VAL A 53 14.16 -5.28 0.40
C VAL A 53 13.17 -4.35 -0.28
N ALA A 54 11.88 -4.56 -0.02
CA ALA A 54 10.85 -3.59 -0.40
C ALA A 54 11.26 -2.20 0.12
N SER A 55 11.28 -1.20 -0.76
CA SER A 55 11.69 0.14 -0.34
C SER A 55 10.66 0.72 0.64
N ASP A 56 11.10 1.54 1.59
CA ASP A 56 10.20 2.22 2.53
C ASP A 56 9.07 2.98 1.82
N ARG A 57 9.35 3.49 0.61
CA ARG A 57 8.38 4.17 -0.23
C ARG A 57 7.29 3.22 -0.73
N ASP A 58 7.65 2.01 -1.13
CA ASP A 58 6.70 1.00 -1.63
C ASP A 58 5.83 0.46 -0.49
N VAL A 59 6.45 0.23 0.68
CA VAL A 59 5.75 -0.15 1.91
C VAL A 59 4.74 0.93 2.30
N LEU A 60 5.17 2.21 2.32
CA LEU A 60 4.28 3.32 2.66
C LEU A 60 3.13 3.46 1.65
N ALA A 61 3.40 3.33 0.35
CA ALA A 61 2.38 3.40 -0.68
C ALA A 61 1.33 2.28 -0.53
N ALA A 62 1.77 1.06 -0.20
CA ALA A 62 0.88 -0.08 0.02
C ALA A 62 0.02 0.10 1.28
N VAL A 63 0.60 0.60 2.38
CA VAL A 63 -0.16 0.90 3.62
C VAL A 63 -1.19 2.00 3.37
N VAL A 64 -0.82 3.07 2.67
CA VAL A 64 -1.76 4.15 2.33
C VAL A 64 -2.90 3.61 1.48
N ALA A 65 -2.60 2.84 0.43
CA ALA A 65 -3.62 2.23 -0.43
C ALA A 65 -4.59 1.33 0.34
N ALA A 66 -4.11 0.57 1.32
CA ALA A 66 -4.94 -0.27 2.17
C ALA A 66 -5.83 0.52 3.16
N LEU A 67 -5.46 1.78 3.47
CA LEU A 67 -6.22 2.67 4.36
C LEU A 67 -7.22 3.56 3.61
N VAL A 68 -7.07 3.76 2.30
CA VAL A 68 -8.00 4.60 1.55
C VAL A 68 -9.33 3.85 1.40
N PRO A 69 -10.45 4.32 1.98
CA PRO A 69 -11.75 3.72 1.69
C PRO A 69 -12.09 3.96 0.22
N ASP A 70 -12.83 3.05 -0.42
CA ASP A 70 -13.41 3.23 -1.78
C ASP A 70 -14.22 4.54 -1.94
N THR A 71 -14.45 5.30 -0.85
CA THR A 71 -15.12 6.59 -0.77
C THR A 71 -14.20 7.75 -0.36
N TRP A 72 -12.96 7.83 -0.83
CA TRP A 72 -12.17 9.06 -0.68
C TRP A 72 -12.73 10.18 -1.58
N ASN A 73 -13.71 10.92 -1.05
CA ASN A 73 -14.40 12.03 -1.71
C ASN A 73 -13.74 13.39 -1.46
N GLY A 74 -12.45 13.46 -1.10
CA GLY A 74 -11.98 14.60 -0.29
C GLY A 74 -10.54 15.08 -0.42
N TRP A 75 -9.76 14.70 -1.43
CA TRP A 75 -8.54 15.45 -1.75
C TRP A 75 -8.83 16.43 -2.88
N THR A 76 -9.08 17.68 -2.52
CA THR A 76 -9.13 18.83 -3.45
C THR A 76 -7.75 19.45 -3.71
N GLY A 77 -6.68 18.79 -3.27
CA GLY A 77 -5.30 19.22 -3.52
C GLY A 77 -4.71 18.47 -4.69
N ALA A 78 -5.17 18.77 -5.91
CA ALA A 78 -4.35 18.46 -7.07
C ALA A 78 -2.93 19.01 -6.81
N PRO A 79 -1.84 18.25 -7.08
CA PRO A 79 -0.55 18.89 -7.22
C PRO A 79 -0.72 19.90 -8.36
N THR A 80 -0.74 21.19 -8.03
CA THR A 80 -0.56 22.23 -9.02
C THR A 80 0.76 21.90 -9.70
N SER A 81 0.71 21.35 -10.92
CA SER A 81 1.86 21.35 -11.81
C SER A 81 2.41 22.77 -11.76
N PRO A 82 3.67 23.00 -11.37
CA PRO A 82 4.26 24.28 -11.63
C PRO A 82 4.28 24.41 -13.15
N ALA A 83 3.40 25.24 -13.70
CA ALA A 83 3.49 25.66 -15.07
C ALA A 83 4.87 26.29 -15.24
N ILE A 84 5.79 25.55 -15.85
CA ILE A 84 7.08 26.06 -16.27
C ILE A 84 6.77 27.08 -17.36
N HIS A 85 6.61 28.34 -16.94
CA HIS A 85 6.42 29.46 -17.85
C HIS A 85 7.76 29.67 -18.56
N ARG A 86 7.90 29.11 -19.77
CA ARG A 86 8.99 29.50 -20.68
C ARG A 86 8.70 30.93 -21.13
N PRO A 87 9.60 31.91 -20.91
CA PRO A 87 9.47 33.22 -21.53
C PRO A 87 9.69 33.08 -23.04
N ALA A 88 8.75 33.59 -23.84
CA ALA A 88 8.94 33.74 -25.27
C ALA A 88 9.81 34.98 -25.52
N MET A 89 10.80 34.80 -26.40
CA MET A 89 11.62 35.84 -27.00
C MET A 89 10.87 36.48 -28.16
#